data_AF-A0A976E7D9-F1
#
_entry.id   AF-A0A976E7D9-F1
#
_cell.length_a   1.000
_cell.length_b   1.000
_cell.length_c   1.000
_cell.angle_alpha   90.00
_cell.angle_beta   90.00
_cell.angle_gamma   90.00
#
_symmetry.space_group_name_H-M   'P 1'
#
loop_
_entity.id
_entity.type
_entity.pdbx_description
1 polymer ?
#
loop_
_entity_poly.entity_id
_entity_poly.type
_entity_poly.pdbx_seq_one_letter_code
_entity_poly.pdbx_strand_id
1 'polypeptide(L)'
;MGKWEAIRARYEIVKQDGSQINTGPELKSKGVIIVWEFFKDGRLVATADGQSREVRWELKVTRLSGKDIEVGELKIIGKEEKELAQSLGQSGDLTYAIQTSGNTMSLKVDVTSQGPYKKNTLVYTYAKL
;
A
#
# COMPACT_ATOMS: atom_id res chain seq x y z
N MET A 1 2.74 -11.10 -8.80
CA MET A 1 3.72 -10.60 -9.79
C MET A 1 2.99 -10.08 -11.00
N GLY A 2 3.63 -9.16 -11.71
CA GLY A 2 2.98 -8.36 -12.75
C GLY A 2 2.78 -6.91 -12.31
N LYS A 3 2.13 -6.15 -13.18
CA LYS A 3 1.93 -4.70 -13.05
C LYS A 3 0.61 -4.40 -12.35
N TRP A 4 0.65 -3.39 -11.49
CA TRP A 4 -0.49 -2.93 -10.69
C TRP A 4 -0.54 -1.41 -10.73
N GLU A 5 -1.70 -0.84 -11.04
CA GLU A 5 -1.93 0.60 -11.07
C GLU A 5 -2.69 1.02 -9.82
N ALA A 6 -2.22 2.06 -9.13
CA ALA A 6 -2.91 2.63 -7.99
C ALA A 6 -4.19 3.33 -8.44
N ILE A 7 -5.34 2.89 -7.92
CA ILE A 7 -6.64 3.47 -8.28
C ILE A 7 -7.13 4.48 -7.24
N ARG A 8 -6.85 4.24 -5.97
CA ARG A 8 -7.38 5.03 -4.85
C ARG A 8 -6.45 4.98 -3.65
N ALA A 9 -6.35 6.09 -2.93
CA ALA A 9 -5.84 6.14 -1.57
C ALA A 9 -6.96 6.63 -0.64
N ARG A 10 -7.15 5.99 0.51
CA ARG A 10 -8.15 6.39 1.51
C ARG A 10 -7.62 6.22 2.92
N TYR A 11 -8.01 7.13 3.80
CA TYR A 11 -7.88 7.01 5.24
C TYR A 11 -9.19 6.48 5.82
N GLU A 12 -9.10 5.38 6.57
CA GLU A 12 -10.17 4.83 7.40
C GLU A 12 -9.92 5.28 8.84
N ILE A 13 -10.64 6.31 9.29
CA ILE A 13 -10.39 7.02 10.55
C ILE A 13 -11.50 6.70 11.55
N VAL A 14 -11.11 6.41 12.78
CA VAL A 14 -11.99 6.42 13.96
C VAL A 14 -11.56 7.57 14.87
N LYS A 15 -12.45 8.54 15.05
CA LYS A 15 -12.23 9.69 15.93
C LYS A 15 -12.28 9.31 17.41
N GLN A 16 -11.89 10.24 18.28
CA GLN A 16 -11.94 10.05 19.74
C GLN A 16 -13.36 9.79 20.26
N ASP A 17 -14.36 10.42 19.64
CA ASP A 17 -15.79 10.23 19.94
C ASP A 17 -16.37 8.91 19.40
N GLY A 18 -15.56 8.09 18.72
CA GLY A 18 -15.96 6.82 18.11
C GLY A 18 -16.60 6.94 16.73
N SER A 19 -16.83 8.14 16.21
CA SER A 19 -17.35 8.32 14.85
C SER A 19 -16.32 7.93 13.80
N GLN A 20 -16.81 7.47 12.64
CA GLN A 20 -15.97 6.96 11.55
C GLN A 20 -15.99 7.89 10.35
N ILE A 21 -14.82 8.09 9.75
CA ILE A 21 -14.65 8.85 8.51
C ILE A 21 -13.84 8.03 7.53
N ASN A 22 -14.31 7.96 6.29
CA ASN A 22 -13.54 7.45 5.16
C ASN A 22 -13.32 8.58 4.17
N THR A 23 -12.07 8.96 3.93
CA THR A 23 -11.74 10.09 3.05
C THR A 23 -10.45 9.84 2.28
N GLY A 24 -10.32 10.40 1.08
CA GLY A 24 -9.10 10.32 0.28
C GLY A 24 -9.36 10.44 -1.22
N PRO A 25 -8.30 10.60 -2.01
CA PRO A 25 -8.42 10.79 -3.45
C PRO A 25 -8.64 9.48 -4.23
N GLU A 26 -9.47 9.56 -5.26
CA GLU A 26 -9.36 8.65 -6.41
C GLU A 26 -8.22 9.13 -7.32
N LEU A 27 -7.10 8.40 -7.28
CA LEU A 27 -5.87 8.77 -7.98
C LEU A 27 -6.07 8.73 -9.50
N LYS A 28 -6.66 7.64 -9.99
CA LYS A 28 -6.89 7.42 -11.42
C LYS A 28 -7.80 8.49 -12.04
N SER A 29 -8.87 8.88 -11.34
CA SER A 29 -9.79 9.94 -11.80
C SER A 29 -9.12 11.31 -11.92
N LYS A 30 -8.03 11.54 -11.18
CA LYS A 30 -7.26 12.78 -11.17
C LYS A 30 -6.08 12.78 -12.14
N GLY A 31 -5.94 11.73 -12.96
CA GLY A 31 -4.84 11.60 -13.92
C GLY A 31 -3.48 11.30 -13.29
N VAL A 32 -3.44 10.95 -12.00
CA VAL A 32 -2.22 10.53 -11.31
C VAL A 32 -1.94 9.07 -11.67
N ILE A 33 -0.79 8.81 -12.28
CA ILE A 33 -0.42 7.46 -12.73
C ILE A 33 0.68 6.92 -11.83
N ILE A 34 0.31 5.98 -10.95
CA ILE A 34 1.27 5.26 -10.12
C ILE A 34 1.17 3.77 -10.45
N VAL A 35 2.26 3.19 -10.98
CA VAL A 35 2.32 1.80 -11.42
C VAL A 35 3.46 1.08 -10.72
N TRP A 36 3.16 -0.10 -10.16
CA TRP A 36 4.11 -0.97 -9.49
C TRP A 36 4.23 -2.30 -10.26
N GLU A 37 5.44 -2.63 -10.69
CA GLU A 37 5.75 -3.89 -11.37
C GLU A 37 6.60 -4.80 -10.47
N PHE A 38 6.02 -5.92 -10.05
CA PHE A 38 6.68 -6.90 -9.19
C PHE A 38 7.31 -8.03 -9.99
N PHE A 39 8.63 -8.18 -9.88
CA PHE A 39 9.44 -9.21 -10.54
C PHE A 39 9.76 -10.39 -9.61
N LYS A 40 9.89 -11.59 -10.19
CA LYS A 40 10.20 -12.85 -9.48
C LYS A 40 11.49 -12.81 -8.65
N ASP A 41 12.44 -11.98 -9.05
CA ASP A 41 13.78 -11.85 -8.48
C ASP A 41 13.86 -10.88 -7.29
N GLY A 42 12.71 -10.39 -6.81
CA GLY A 42 12.61 -9.45 -5.70
C GLY A 42 12.80 -7.99 -6.08
N ARG A 43 12.88 -7.66 -7.38
CA ARG A 43 12.85 -6.27 -7.85
C ARG A 43 11.41 -5.77 -7.96
N LEU A 44 11.21 -4.49 -7.61
CA LEU A 44 9.99 -3.72 -7.81
C LEU A 44 10.37 -2.48 -8.60
N VAL A 45 9.73 -2.28 -9.75
CA VAL A 45 9.81 -1.00 -10.46
C VAL A 45 8.57 -0.18 -10.11
N ALA A 46 8.78 0.98 -9.50
CA ALA A 46 7.75 1.93 -9.16
C ALA A 46 7.83 3.12 -10.14
N THR A 47 6.75 3.35 -10.88
CA THR A 47 6.60 4.46 -11.81
C THR A 47 5.55 5.42 -11.27
N ALA A 48 5.87 6.71 -11.19
CA ALA A 48 4.94 7.79 -10.88
C ALA A 48 5.07 8.87 -11.95
N ASP A 49 3.99 9.18 -12.65
CA ASP A 49 3.90 10.24 -13.65
C ASP A 49 5.08 10.25 -14.66
N GLY A 50 5.44 9.05 -15.13
CA GLY A 50 6.51 8.83 -16.13
C GLY A 50 7.92 8.69 -15.56
N GLN A 51 8.15 9.01 -14.29
CA GLN A 51 9.43 8.76 -13.62
C GLN A 51 9.42 7.39 -12.97
N SER A 52 10.48 6.61 -13.18
CA SER A 52 10.60 5.25 -12.65
C SER A 52 11.82 5.10 -11.77
N ARG A 53 11.68 4.30 -10.72
CA ARG A 53 12.79 3.86 -9.88
C ARG A 53 12.65 2.39 -9.54
N GLU A 54 13.78 1.74 -9.31
CA GLU A 54 13.84 0.34 -8.90
C GLU A 54 14.17 0.24 -7.41
N VAL A 55 13.39 -0.58 -6.71
CA VAL A 55 13.57 -0.90 -5.29
C VAL A 55 13.46 -2.41 -5.09
N ARG A 56 13.72 -2.90 -3.88
CA ARG A 56 13.56 -4.32 -3.55
C ARG A 56 12.26 -4.53 -2.79
N TRP A 57 11.68 -5.73 -2.90
CA TRP A 57 10.49 -6.10 -2.13
C TRP A 57 10.60 -7.51 -1.55
N GLU A 58 9.93 -7.71 -0.43
CA GLU A 58 9.74 -9.00 0.23
C GLU A 58 8.26 -9.20 0.52
N LEU A 59 7.79 -10.45 0.42
CA LEU A 59 6.39 -10.79 0.67
C LEU A 59 6.31 -12.06 1.51
N LYS A 60 5.62 -11.94 2.64
CA LYS A 60 5.25 -13.07 3.51
C LYS A 60 3.75 -13.23 3.44
N VAL A 61 3.28 -14.41 3.02
CA VAL A 61 1.84 -14.65 2.84
C VAL A 61 1.45 -15.95 3.50
N THR A 62 0.27 -15.95 4.11
CA THR A 62 -0.43 -17.17 4.50
C THR A 62 -1.57 -17.37 3.51
N ARG A 63 -1.50 -18.43 2.70
CA ARG A 63 -2.55 -18.76 1.72
C ARG A 63 -3.36 -19.94 2.25
N LEU A 64 -4.66 -19.76 2.51
CA LEU A 64 -5.51 -20.89 2.92
C LEU A 64 -6.07 -21.65 1.70
N SER A 65 -6.31 -20.96 0.57
CA SER A 65 -6.98 -21.54 -0.61
C SER A 65 -6.19 -21.49 -1.93
N GLY A 66 -4.97 -20.95 -1.92
CA GLY A 66 -3.98 -21.10 -2.98
C GLY A 66 -4.04 -20.12 -4.17
N LYS A 67 -5.12 -19.38 -4.37
CA LYS A 67 -5.24 -18.37 -5.45
C LYS A 67 -4.97 -16.93 -5.01
N ASP A 68 -5.56 -16.51 -3.89
CA ASP A 68 -5.47 -15.15 -3.38
C ASP A 68 -4.58 -15.04 -2.14
N ILE A 69 -4.09 -13.83 -1.88
CA ILE A 69 -3.48 -13.46 -0.61
C ILE A 69 -4.63 -13.03 0.31
N GLU A 70 -5.04 -13.93 1.18
CA GLU A 70 -6.07 -13.62 2.18
C GLU A 70 -5.51 -12.70 3.27
N VAL A 71 -4.29 -13.00 3.73
CA VAL A 71 -3.51 -12.14 4.63
C VAL A 71 -2.01 -12.29 4.32
N GLY A 72 -1.32 -11.16 4.19
CA GLY A 72 0.13 -11.13 4.07
C GLY A 72 0.74 -9.82 4.52
N GLU A 73 2.06 -9.79 4.49
CA GLU A 73 2.92 -8.65 4.76
C GLU A 73 3.80 -8.40 3.53
N LEU A 74 3.68 -7.21 2.95
CA LEU A 74 4.52 -6.72 1.85
C LEU A 74 5.48 -5.67 2.42
N LYS A 75 6.79 -5.90 2.27
CA LYS A 75 7.83 -4.94 2.66
C LYS A 75 8.50 -4.40 1.40
N ILE A 76 8.63 -3.08 1.30
CA ILE A 76 9.40 -2.41 0.26
C ILE A 76 10.66 -1.81 0.87
N ILE A 77 11.81 -2.11 0.25
CA ILE A 77 13.14 -1.81 0.76
C ILE A 77 13.78 -0.79 -0.19
N GLY A 78 13.95 0.42 0.33
CA GLY A 78 14.56 1.56 -0.38
C GLY A 78 14.73 2.73 0.57
N LYS A 79 15.54 3.72 0.18
CA LYS A 79 15.83 4.87 1.04
C LYS A 79 14.58 5.74 1.24
N GLU A 80 13.93 6.13 0.15
CA GLU A 80 12.71 6.94 0.18
C GLU A 80 11.55 6.17 0.85
N GLU A 81 11.51 4.84 0.72
CA GLU A 81 10.54 4.01 1.44
C GLU A 81 10.73 4.07 2.96
N LYS A 82 11.99 4.06 3.44
CA LYS A 82 12.27 4.22 4.87
C LYS A 82 11.85 5.60 5.37
N GLU A 83 12.11 6.64 4.60
CA GLU A 83 11.68 8.00 4.92
C GLU A 83 10.14 8.10 4.97
N LEU A 84 9.45 7.49 4.00
CA LEU A 84 8.00 7.38 3.99
C LEU A 84 7.49 6.57 5.19
N ALA A 85 8.09 5.42 5.48
CA ALA A 85 7.73 4.58 6.63
C ALA A 85 7.80 5.37 7.94
N GLN A 86 8.88 6.14 8.14
CA GLN A 86 9.04 7.00 9.31
C GLN A 86 7.95 8.08 9.37
N SER A 87 7.63 8.73 8.25
CA SER A 87 6.54 9.73 8.19
C SER A 87 5.15 9.13 8.45
N LEU A 88 4.99 7.82 8.26
CA LEU A 88 3.76 7.07 8.54
C LEU A 88 3.76 6.50 9.97
N GLY A 89 4.83 6.70 10.74
CA GLY A 89 4.97 6.22 12.11
C GLY A 89 5.45 4.78 12.25
N GLN A 90 5.99 4.20 11.17
CA GLN A 90 6.69 2.91 11.21
C GLN A 90 8.18 3.11 11.47
N SER A 91 8.82 2.09 12.05
CA SER A 91 10.28 1.99 12.11
C SER A 91 10.80 1.03 11.06
N GLY A 92 11.90 1.38 10.37
CA GLY A 92 12.56 0.49 9.41
C GLY A 92 12.01 0.62 7.99
N ASP A 93 11.96 -0.50 7.27
CA ASP A 93 11.44 -0.55 5.89
C ASP A 93 9.91 -0.42 5.85
N LEU A 94 9.41 0.16 4.77
CA LEU A 94 7.99 0.38 4.57
C LEU A 94 7.24 -0.94 4.44
N THR A 95 6.37 -1.20 5.41
CA THR A 95 5.65 -2.46 5.50
C THR A 95 4.14 -2.23 5.39
N TYR A 96 3.47 -3.06 4.60
CA TYR A 96 2.03 -3.04 4.40
C TYR A 96 1.43 -4.39 4.75
N ALA A 97 0.27 -4.38 5.41
CA ALA A 97 -0.63 -5.51 5.35
C ALA A 97 -1.22 -5.57 3.93
N ILE A 98 -1.09 -6.71 3.26
CA ILE A 98 -1.52 -6.94 1.89
C ILE A 98 -2.65 -7.96 1.84
N GLN A 99 -3.64 -7.67 1.02
CA GLN A 99 -4.72 -8.59 0.66
C GLN A 99 -4.99 -8.48 -0.84
N THR A 100 -5.24 -9.60 -1.51
CA THR A 100 -5.71 -9.60 -2.91
C THR A 100 -7.08 -10.23 -3.02
N SER A 101 -7.85 -9.78 -4.00
CA SER A 101 -9.12 -10.39 -4.39
C SER A 101 -9.32 -10.17 -5.89
N GLY A 102 -9.25 -11.25 -6.67
CA GLY A 102 -9.32 -11.18 -8.12
C GLY A 102 -8.24 -10.29 -8.73
N ASN A 103 -8.64 -9.20 -9.38
CA ASN A 103 -7.74 -8.22 -10.01
C ASN A 103 -7.43 -7.01 -9.14
N THR A 104 -7.71 -7.07 -7.84
CA THR A 104 -7.47 -5.97 -6.90
C THR A 104 -6.49 -6.37 -5.82
N MET A 105 -5.59 -5.44 -5.48
CA MET A 105 -4.69 -5.54 -4.34
C MET A 105 -4.97 -4.37 -3.39
N SER A 106 -5.13 -4.66 -2.11
CA SER A 106 -5.26 -3.67 -1.04
C SER A 106 -4.02 -3.71 -0.16
N LEU A 107 -3.38 -2.55 -0.01
CA LEU A 107 -2.25 -2.34 0.90
C LEU A 107 -2.70 -1.44 2.03
N LYS A 108 -2.51 -1.89 3.27
CA LYS A 108 -2.94 -1.16 4.47
C LYS A 108 -1.75 -0.89 5.37
N VAL A 109 -1.72 0.32 5.92
CA VAL A 109 -0.76 0.74 6.94
C VAL A 109 -1.49 1.45 8.07
N ASP A 110 -1.13 1.11 9.30
CA ASP A 110 -1.58 1.84 10.49
C ASP A 110 -0.76 3.13 10.61
N VAL A 111 -1.47 4.26 10.60
CA VAL A 111 -0.91 5.62 10.72
C VAL A 111 -1.55 6.36 11.89
N THR A 112 -2.07 5.63 12.88
CA THR A 112 -2.76 6.19 14.05
C THR A 112 -1.86 7.16 14.82
N SER A 113 -0.57 6.87 14.92
CA SER A 113 0.41 7.74 15.58
C SER A 113 0.59 9.12 14.93
N GLN A 114 0.09 9.31 13.70
CA GLN A 114 0.25 10.55 12.93
C GLN A 114 -0.86 11.58 13.17
N GLY A 115 -1.80 11.33 14.08
CA GLY A 115 -2.86 12.29 14.38
C GLY A 115 -3.62 12.00 15.66
N PRO A 116 -4.54 12.89 16.07
CA PRO A 116 -5.32 12.75 17.29
C PRO A 116 -6.49 11.77 17.14
N TYR A 117 -6.29 10.63 16.47
CA TYR A 117 -7.33 9.65 16.17
C TYR A 117 -7.20 8.42 17.07
N LYS A 118 -8.33 7.76 17.34
CA LYS A 118 -8.33 6.48 18.05
C LYS A 118 -7.77 5.37 17.17
N LYS A 119 -8.04 5.46 15.86
CA LYS A 119 -7.46 4.61 14.82
C LYS A 119 -7.40 5.39 13.52
N ASN A 120 -6.33 5.23 12.77
CA ASN A 120 -6.22 5.74 11.41
C ASN A 120 -5.48 4.73 10.55
N THR A 121 -6.13 4.23 9.51
CA THR A 121 -5.53 3.27 8.57
C THR A 121 -5.51 3.87 7.18
N LEU A 122 -4.33 4.02 6.60
CA LEU A 122 -4.18 4.41 5.21
C LEU A 122 -4.24 3.14 4.35
N VAL A 123 -5.14 3.17 3.37
CA VAL A 123 -5.40 2.06 2.46
C VAL A 123 -5.16 2.53 1.03
N TYR A 124 -4.22 1.88 0.36
CA TYR A 124 -4.07 1.99 -1.08
C TYR A 124 -4.76 0.82 -1.76
N THR A 125 -5.51 1.11 -2.81
CA THR A 125 -6.11 0.10 -3.67
C THR A 125 -5.45 0.17 -5.03
N TYR A 126 -5.05 -0.99 -5.54
CA TYR A 126 -4.42 -1.18 -6.84
C TYR A 126 -5.26 -2.13 -7.70
N ALA A 127 -5.31 -1.86 -8.99
CA ALA A 127 -5.87 -2.76 -10.00
C ALA A 127 -4.74 -3.41 -10.80
N LYS A 128 -4.89 -4.69 -11.13
CA LYS A 128 -3.96 -5.40 -12.01
C LYS A 128 -4.06 -4.86 -13.44
N LEU A 129 -2.90 -4.61 -14.08
CA LEU A 129 -2.79 -4.27 -15.50
C LEU A 129 -2.63 -5.52 -16.37
#